data_AF-A0A2A2JYS1-F1
#
_entry.id   AF-A0A2A2JYS1-F1
#
_cell.length_a   1.000
_cell.length_b   1.000
_cell.length_c   1.000
_cell.angle_alpha   90.00
_cell.angle_beta   90.00
_cell.angle_gamma   90.00
#
_symmetry.space_group_name_H-M   'P 1'
#
loop_
_entity.id
_entity.type
_entity.pdbx_description
1 polymer ?
#
loop_
_entity_poly.entity_id
_entity_poly.type
_entity_poly.pdbx_seq_one_letter_code
_entity_poly.pdbx_strand_id
1 'polypeptide(L)'
;MSSSSSDNVFDMGSDDSLGSLNEIPMELDLTAAGPPLSDDDIDIKEFDSRFTRTMAVVKRFLPHVGLVALLIAYLLIGATIFHAIERPNELIQRESELRIIFGLRDDFQEHIWNITQDTENKISKEALDAINEEYFRQLVKQIFNSFRNQYINERHLLNTTKGDEYVWTYPNSIFFATTVITTIG
;
A
#
# COMPACT_ATOMS: atom_id res chain seq x y z
N MET A 1 36.23 -16.40 53.37
CA MET A 1 37.38 -15.52 53.01
C MET A 1 36.76 -14.21 52.55
N SER A 2 36.54 -13.31 53.52
CA SER A 2 37.32 -12.08 53.73
C SER A 2 37.03 -11.04 52.63
N SER A 3 36.10 -10.11 52.87
CA SER A 3 36.34 -8.73 53.38
C SER A 3 37.10 -7.88 52.35
N SER A 4 36.56 -6.78 51.83
CA SER A 4 36.36 -5.49 52.52
C SER A 4 35.47 -4.61 51.61
N SER A 5 34.38 -3.93 52.01
CA SER A 5 34.29 -2.70 52.85
C SER A 5 35.36 -1.65 52.48
N SER A 6 35.11 -0.38 52.24
CA SER A 6 33.98 0.56 52.18
C SER A 6 34.55 1.75 51.36
N ASP A 7 33.79 2.66 50.75
CA ASP A 7 33.41 3.91 51.40
C ASP A 7 32.71 4.83 50.39
N ASN A 8 31.72 5.55 50.92
CA ASN A 8 30.99 6.66 50.31
C ASN A 8 31.93 7.82 49.96
N VAL A 9 31.74 8.48 48.82
CA VAL A 9 31.87 9.95 48.74
C VAL A 9 30.90 10.47 47.67
N PHE A 10 29.91 11.22 48.15
CA PHE A 10 29.13 12.18 47.38
C PHE A 10 30.08 13.34 47.08
N ASP A 11 30.45 13.57 45.81
CA ASP A 11 31.27 14.72 45.42
C ASP A 11 30.41 15.74 44.67
N MET A 12 30.17 16.85 45.37
CA MET A 12 29.57 18.07 44.88
C MET A 12 30.73 19.06 44.78
N GLY A 13 31.45 18.99 43.65
CA GLY A 13 32.55 19.88 43.31
C GLY A 13 32.11 20.86 42.22
N SER A 14 31.78 22.06 42.66
CA SER A 14 31.70 23.29 41.88
C SER A 14 32.98 23.53 41.08
N ASP A 15 32.86 23.82 39.79
CA ASP A 15 33.76 24.73 39.09
C ASP A 15 32.96 25.56 38.09
N ASP A 16 32.80 26.82 38.48
CA ASP A 16 32.39 27.94 37.65
C ASP A 16 33.40 28.13 36.52
N SER A 17 32.91 28.12 35.27
CA SER A 17 33.66 28.65 34.15
C SER A 17 32.74 29.45 33.22
N LEU A 18 32.55 30.71 33.63
CA LEU A 18 32.65 31.92 32.79
C LEU A 18 31.99 31.84 31.40
N GLY A 19 30.68 32.09 31.37
CA GLY A 19 29.94 32.46 30.17
C GLY A 19 29.44 33.89 30.26
N SER A 20 30.33 34.86 30.03
CA SER A 20 30.03 36.21 29.51
C SER A 20 28.72 36.84 29.96
N LEU A 21 28.74 37.45 31.14
CA LEU A 21 27.77 38.48 31.55
C LEU A 21 27.94 39.67 30.59
N ASN A 22 27.11 39.73 29.55
CA ASN A 22 27.07 40.88 28.66
C ASN A 22 26.31 42.00 29.40
N GLU A 23 27.06 42.81 30.14
CA GLU A 23 26.59 44.14 30.54
C GLU A 23 26.28 44.94 29.27
N ILE A 24 25.01 45.27 29.08
CA ILE A 24 24.62 46.43 28.28
C ILE A 24 23.91 47.37 29.25
N PRO A 25 24.49 48.54 29.57
CA PRO A 25 23.80 49.53 30.37
C PRO A 25 22.56 50.03 29.61
N MET A 26 21.43 49.99 30.28
CA MET A 26 20.15 50.55 29.83
C MET A 26 20.21 52.07 29.95
N GLU A 27 20.83 52.73 28.97
CA GLU A 27 20.69 54.17 28.75
C GLU A 27 19.31 54.41 28.12
N LEU A 28 18.37 54.87 28.93
CA LEU A 28 17.06 55.34 28.48
C LEU A 28 17.23 56.75 27.88
N ASP A 29 17.62 56.82 26.60
CA ASP A 29 17.65 58.09 25.88
C ASP A 29 16.22 58.60 25.63
N LEU A 30 15.80 59.55 26.47
CA LEU A 30 14.50 60.23 26.43
C LEU A 30 14.40 61.30 25.34
N THR A 31 15.35 61.39 24.40
CA THR A 31 15.36 62.45 23.37
C THR A 31 15.10 61.99 21.93
N ALA A 32 14.95 60.69 21.67
CA ALA A 32 14.60 60.18 20.35
C ALA A 32 13.07 60.10 20.10
N ALA A 33 12.34 61.19 20.36
CA ALA A 33 10.98 61.35 19.85
C ALA A 33 11.07 61.71 18.36
N GLY A 34 11.35 60.71 17.52
CA GLY A 34 11.11 60.82 16.08
C GLY A 34 9.63 61.15 15.81
N PRO A 35 9.31 61.74 14.63
CA PRO A 35 7.93 62.06 14.30
C PRO A 35 7.02 60.84 14.51
N PRO A 36 5.78 61.04 15.00
CA PRO A 36 4.86 59.93 15.24
C PRO A 36 4.76 59.12 13.95
N LEU A 37 5.08 57.82 14.05
CA LEU A 37 4.89 56.88 12.95
C LEU A 37 3.42 56.97 12.53
N SER A 38 3.18 57.19 11.25
CA SER A 38 1.83 57.19 10.68
C SER A 38 1.16 55.86 11.01
N ASP A 39 -0.14 55.85 11.34
CA ASP A 39 -0.90 54.62 11.60
C ASP A 39 -0.73 53.60 10.45
N ASP A 40 -0.59 54.09 9.20
CA ASP A 40 -0.32 53.29 8.01
C ASP A 40 1.02 52.52 8.09
N ASP A 41 2.06 53.07 8.72
CA ASP A 41 3.38 52.44 8.84
C ASP A 41 3.41 51.33 9.91
N ILE A 42 2.53 51.42 10.91
CA ILE A 42 2.41 50.45 12.00
C ILE A 42 1.68 49.21 11.49
N ASP A 43 0.57 49.38 10.76
CA ASP A 43 -0.20 48.29 10.17
C ASP A 43 0.61 47.51 9.13
N ILE A 44 1.41 48.19 8.30
CA ILE A 44 2.30 47.54 7.33
C ILE A 44 3.38 46.73 8.05
N LYS A 45 4.03 47.27 9.09
CA LYS A 45 5.05 46.55 9.86
C LYS A 45 4.49 45.38 10.65
N GLU A 46 3.27 45.51 11.17
CA GLU A 46 2.59 44.43 11.89
C GLU A 46 2.16 43.32 10.92
N PHE A 47 1.62 43.67 9.76
CA PHE A 47 1.30 42.73 8.69
C PHE A 47 2.54 41.98 8.20
N ASP A 48 3.64 42.69 7.94
CA ASP A 48 4.89 42.11 7.45
C ASP A 48 5.56 41.22 8.53
N SER A 49 5.50 41.61 9.80
CA SER A 49 5.94 40.80 10.96
C SER A 49 5.16 39.49 11.10
N ARG A 50 3.82 39.56 10.98
CA ARG A 50 2.92 38.40 11.02
C ARG A 50 3.15 37.49 9.81
N PHE A 51 3.33 38.05 8.62
CA PHE A 51 3.64 37.33 7.38
C PHE A 51 5.03 36.67 7.43
N THR A 52 6.02 37.33 8.01
CA THR A 52 7.38 36.79 8.15
C THR A 52 7.42 35.62 9.13
N ARG A 53 6.66 35.69 10.23
CA ARG A 53 6.50 34.58 11.18
C ARG A 53 5.76 33.40 10.57
N THR A 54 4.67 33.63 9.84
CA THR A 54 3.94 32.55 9.16
C THR A 54 4.76 31.95 8.01
N MET A 55 5.47 32.76 7.22
CA MET A 55 6.41 32.27 6.19
C MET A 55 7.56 31.45 6.77
N ALA A 56 8.10 31.83 7.94
CA ALA A 56 9.17 31.08 8.60
C ALA A 56 8.68 29.69 9.06
N VAL A 57 7.45 29.62 9.58
CA VAL A 57 6.78 28.36 9.96
C VAL A 57 6.47 27.50 8.74
N VAL A 58 5.91 28.09 7.68
CA VAL A 58 5.65 27.40 6.41
C VAL A 58 6.94 26.86 5.81
N LYS A 59 8.03 27.64 5.77
CA LYS A 59 9.35 27.18 5.29
C LYS A 59 9.90 25.99 6.08
N ARG A 60 9.60 25.89 7.37
CA ARG A 60 10.03 24.76 8.23
C ARG A 60 9.23 23.49 7.95
N PHE A 61 7.93 23.59 7.69
CA PHE A 61 7.06 22.44 7.38
C PHE A 61 7.05 22.06 5.90
N LEU A 62 7.40 22.98 4.99
CA LEU A 62 7.47 22.77 3.54
C LEU A 62 8.26 21.52 3.13
N PRO A 63 9.48 21.24 3.64
CA PRO A 63 10.21 20.03 3.26
C PRO A 63 9.54 18.76 3.76
N HIS A 64 8.93 18.77 4.95
CA HIS A 64 8.23 17.61 5.50
C HIS A 64 6.95 17.30 4.71
N VAL A 65 6.15 18.32 4.40
CA VAL A 65 4.93 18.16 3.59
C VAL A 65 5.28 17.80 2.15
N GLY A 66 6.32 18.41 1.57
CA GLY A 66 6.80 18.10 0.23
C GLY A 66 7.28 16.66 0.10
N LEU A 67 7.99 16.15 1.11
CA LEU A 67 8.44 14.75 1.13
C LEU A 67 7.25 13.78 1.20
N VAL A 68 6.27 14.03 2.06
CA VAL A 68 5.05 13.21 2.14
C VAL A 68 4.26 13.27 0.83
N ALA A 69 4.12 14.45 0.23
CA ALA A 69 3.43 14.61 -1.05
C ALA A 69 4.15 13.87 -2.19
N LEU A 70 5.49 13.92 -2.22
CA LEU A 70 6.30 13.18 -3.19
C LEU A 70 6.13 11.68 -3.01
N LEU A 71 6.10 11.19 -1.76
CA LEU A 71 5.84 9.79 -1.46
C LEU A 71 4.46 9.34 -1.97
N ILE A 72 3.41 10.15 -1.74
CA ILE A 72 2.07 9.87 -2.25
C ILE A 72 2.07 9.85 -3.78
N ALA A 73 2.72 10.82 -4.42
CA ALA A 73 2.83 10.87 -5.88
C ALA A 73 3.53 9.63 -6.44
N TYR A 74 4.63 9.20 -5.82
CA TYR A 74 5.35 7.98 -6.20
C TYR A 74 4.45 6.75 -6.08
N LEU A 75 3.65 6.66 -5.02
CA LEU A 75 2.71 5.56 -4.79
C LEU A 75 1.59 5.53 -5.85
N LEU A 76 1.00 6.69 -6.17
CA LEU A 76 -0.05 6.78 -7.19
C LEU A 76 0.47 6.42 -8.59
N ILE A 77 1.71 6.83 -8.92
CA ILE A 77 2.37 6.44 -10.17
C ILE A 77 2.59 4.93 -10.19
N GLY A 78 3.15 4.35 -9.13
CA GLY A 78 3.35 2.90 -9.00
C GLY A 78 2.05 2.12 -9.13
N ALA A 79 0.99 2.55 -8.43
CA ALA A 79 -0.34 1.95 -8.49
C ALA A 79 -0.93 2.01 -9.92
N THR A 80 -0.72 3.12 -10.62
CA THR A 80 -1.18 3.26 -12.01
C THR A 80 -0.45 2.29 -12.94
N ILE A 81 0.86 2.10 -12.75
CA ILE A 81 1.67 1.14 -13.52
C ILE A 81 1.21 -0.29 -13.25
N PHE A 82 1.06 -0.69 -11.98
CA PHE A 82 0.58 -2.03 -11.62
C PHE A 82 -0.82 -2.27 -12.18
N HIS A 83 -1.74 -1.32 -12.03
CA HIS A 83 -3.08 -1.43 -12.60
C HIS A 83 -3.06 -1.62 -14.12
N ALA A 84 -2.21 -0.87 -14.83
CA ALA A 84 -2.14 -0.94 -16.28
C ALA A 84 -1.58 -2.27 -16.80
N ILE A 85 -0.65 -2.89 -16.06
CA ILE A 85 0.03 -4.13 -16.49
C ILE A 85 -0.73 -5.37 -16.00
N GLU A 86 -1.15 -5.40 -14.74
CA GLU A 86 -1.71 -6.62 -14.14
C GLU A 86 -3.16 -6.84 -14.52
N ARG A 87 -3.95 -5.78 -14.72
CA ARG A 87 -5.35 -5.92 -15.15
C ARG A 87 -5.53 -6.68 -16.47
N PRO A 88 -4.82 -6.35 -17.57
CA PRO A 88 -4.95 -7.13 -18.80
C PRO A 88 -4.40 -8.56 -18.66
N ASN A 89 -3.36 -8.75 -17.85
CA ASN A 89 -2.80 -10.08 -17.59
C ASN A 89 -3.79 -10.98 -16.85
N GLU A 90 -4.45 -10.46 -15.81
CA GLU A 90 -5.55 -11.12 -15.09
C GLU A 90 -6.65 -11.58 -16.05
N LEU A 91 -7.09 -10.70 -16.96
CA LEU A 91 -8.12 -11.02 -17.95
C LEU A 91 -7.74 -12.22 -18.82
N ILE A 92 -6.55 -12.19 -19.40
CA ILE A 92 -6.06 -13.24 -20.30
C ILE A 92 -5.91 -14.56 -19.55
N GLN A 93 -5.32 -14.52 -18.35
CA GLN A 93 -5.11 -15.70 -17.53
C GLN A 93 -6.45 -16.32 -17.11
N ARG A 94 -7.40 -15.50 -16.66
CA ARG A 94 -8.75 -15.91 -16.30
C ARG A 94 -9.48 -16.56 -17.46
N GLU A 95 -9.46 -15.93 -18.64
CA GLU A 95 -10.12 -16.49 -19.83
C GLU A 95 -9.49 -17.81 -20.29
N SER A 96 -8.15 -17.92 -20.23
CA SER A 96 -7.43 -19.15 -20.57
C SER A 96 -7.82 -20.29 -19.64
N GLU A 97 -7.82 -20.04 -18.33
CA GLU A 97 -8.16 -21.03 -17.32
C GLU A 97 -9.63 -21.46 -17.37
N LEU A 98 -10.56 -20.51 -17.53
CA LEU A 98 -11.98 -20.82 -17.71
C LEU A 98 -12.20 -21.66 -18.96
N ARG A 99 -11.52 -21.36 -20.06
CA ARG A 99 -11.60 -22.14 -21.29
C ARG A 99 -11.14 -23.59 -21.08
N ILE A 100 -10.07 -23.80 -20.32
CA ILE A 100 -9.57 -25.15 -19.99
C ILE A 100 -10.61 -25.90 -19.14
N ILE A 101 -11.16 -25.27 -18.11
CA ILE A 101 -12.14 -25.90 -17.21
C ILE A 101 -13.44 -26.25 -17.95
N PHE A 102 -13.98 -25.31 -18.73
CA PHE A 102 -15.20 -25.56 -19.52
C PHE A 102 -14.95 -26.56 -20.64
N GLY A 103 -13.79 -26.50 -21.31
CA GLY A 103 -13.40 -27.50 -22.30
C GLY A 103 -13.36 -28.90 -21.71
N LEU A 104 -12.73 -29.09 -20.55
CA LEU A 104 -12.66 -30.41 -19.91
C LEU A 104 -14.04 -30.96 -19.49
N ARG A 105 -14.94 -30.07 -19.08
CA ARG A 105 -16.34 -30.42 -18.79
C ARG A 105 -17.07 -30.84 -20.06
N ASP A 106 -16.93 -30.08 -21.13
CA ASP A 106 -17.62 -30.32 -22.39
C ASP A 106 -17.07 -31.60 -23.07
N ASP A 107 -15.76 -31.81 -23.03
CA ASP A 107 -15.09 -33.04 -23.49
C ASP A 107 -15.59 -34.28 -22.73
N PHE A 108 -15.76 -34.17 -21.40
CA PHE A 108 -16.34 -35.24 -20.59
C PHE A 108 -17.79 -35.52 -20.99
N GLN A 109 -18.60 -34.47 -21.16
CA GLN A 109 -20.00 -34.61 -21.58
C GLN A 109 -20.11 -35.24 -22.97
N GLU A 110 -19.29 -34.82 -23.92
CA GLU A 110 -19.23 -35.38 -25.28
C GLU A 110 -18.79 -36.84 -25.27
N HIS A 111 -17.77 -37.17 -24.48
CA HIS A 111 -17.27 -38.55 -24.37
C HIS A 111 -18.34 -39.48 -23.78
N ILE A 112 -19.03 -39.05 -22.71
CA ILE A 112 -20.14 -39.82 -22.13
C ILE A 112 -21.30 -39.92 -23.13
N TRP A 113 -21.66 -38.83 -23.81
CA TRP A 113 -22.71 -38.83 -24.81
C TRP A 113 -22.42 -39.83 -25.94
N ASN A 114 -21.20 -39.81 -26.49
CA ASN A 114 -20.77 -40.71 -27.55
C ASN A 114 -20.85 -42.19 -27.12
N ILE A 115 -20.42 -42.51 -25.89
CA ILE A 115 -20.55 -43.86 -25.33
C ILE A 115 -22.02 -44.27 -25.20
N THR A 116 -22.90 -43.36 -24.77
CA THR A 116 -24.33 -43.68 -24.61
C THR A 116 -25.08 -43.83 -25.94
N GLN A 117 -24.58 -43.21 -27.01
CA GLN A 117 -25.21 -43.23 -28.32
C GLN A 117 -24.85 -44.49 -29.11
N ASP A 118 -23.71 -45.09 -28.82
CA ASP A 118 -23.24 -46.33 -29.44
C ASP A 118 -24.00 -47.54 -28.87
N THR A 119 -25.07 -47.94 -29.57
CA THR A 119 -26.02 -48.98 -29.14
C THR A 119 -25.38 -50.37 -29.04
N GLU A 120 -24.21 -50.57 -29.66
CA GLU A 120 -23.45 -51.82 -29.59
C GLU A 120 -22.41 -51.84 -28.45
N ASN A 121 -22.09 -50.67 -27.87
CA ASN A 121 -21.07 -50.53 -26.84
C ASN A 121 -21.66 -50.71 -25.43
N LYS A 122 -21.70 -51.95 -24.96
CA LYS A 122 -22.02 -52.25 -23.55
C LYS A 122 -20.81 -51.93 -22.69
N ILE A 123 -20.67 -50.68 -22.28
CA ILE A 123 -19.64 -50.29 -21.32
C ILE A 123 -19.91 -50.93 -19.96
N SER A 124 -18.89 -51.52 -19.34
CA SER A 124 -18.99 -52.00 -17.97
C SER A 124 -18.99 -50.83 -17.00
N LYS A 125 -19.61 -51.01 -15.83
CA LYS A 125 -19.63 -49.96 -14.81
C LYS A 125 -18.21 -49.59 -14.36
N GLU A 126 -17.31 -50.57 -14.29
CA GLU A 126 -15.92 -50.39 -13.90
C GLU A 126 -15.14 -49.54 -14.92
N ALA A 127 -15.39 -49.74 -16.21
CA ALA A 127 -14.77 -48.91 -17.25
C ALA A 127 -15.30 -47.46 -17.20
N LEU A 128 -16.59 -47.28 -16.94
CA LEU A 128 -17.18 -45.96 -16.76
C LEU A 128 -16.67 -45.26 -15.51
N ASP A 129 -16.54 -45.98 -14.39
CA ASP A 129 -15.98 -45.46 -13.14
C ASP A 129 -14.51 -45.05 -13.32
N ALA A 130 -13.71 -45.82 -14.06
CA ALA A 130 -12.31 -45.48 -14.36
C ALA A 130 -12.18 -44.22 -15.24
N ILE A 131 -13.03 -44.09 -16.27
CA ILE A 131 -13.07 -42.89 -17.12
C ILE A 131 -13.49 -41.68 -16.26
N ASN A 132 -14.56 -41.80 -15.49
CA ASN A 132 -15.06 -40.73 -14.63
C ASN A 132 -14.00 -40.29 -13.62
N GLU A 133 -13.28 -41.23 -12.99
CA GLU A 133 -12.23 -40.92 -12.03
C GLU A 133 -11.09 -40.09 -12.65
N GLU A 134 -10.66 -40.42 -13.87
CA GLU A 134 -9.60 -39.68 -14.56
C GLU A 134 -10.03 -38.24 -14.91
N TYR A 135 -11.20 -38.08 -15.54
CA TYR A 135 -11.72 -36.75 -15.88
C TYR A 135 -11.97 -35.90 -14.63
N PHE A 136 -12.55 -36.51 -13.58
CA PHE A 136 -12.80 -35.82 -12.32
C PHE A 136 -11.50 -35.36 -11.66
N ARG A 137 -10.46 -36.22 -11.62
CA ARG A 137 -9.14 -35.86 -11.10
C ARG A 137 -8.53 -34.68 -11.86
N GLN A 138 -8.60 -34.69 -13.20
CA GLN A 138 -8.11 -33.60 -14.02
C GLN A 138 -8.89 -32.31 -13.77
N LEU A 139 -10.22 -32.39 -13.71
CA LEU A 139 -11.09 -31.24 -13.46
C LEU A 139 -10.81 -30.60 -12.10
N VAL A 140 -10.76 -31.41 -11.04
CA VAL A 140 -10.46 -30.93 -9.68
C VAL A 140 -9.07 -30.29 -9.62
N LYS A 141 -8.08 -30.88 -10.30
CA LYS A 141 -6.73 -30.33 -10.36
C LYS A 141 -6.70 -28.97 -11.06
N GLN A 142 -7.40 -28.82 -12.18
CA GLN A 142 -7.47 -27.55 -12.91
C GLN A 142 -8.20 -26.48 -12.11
N ILE A 143 -9.36 -26.81 -11.55
CA ILE A 143 -10.12 -25.90 -10.68
C ILE A 143 -9.28 -25.43 -9.50
N PHE A 144 -8.59 -26.35 -8.80
CA PHE A 144 -7.75 -25.98 -7.67
C PHE A 144 -6.56 -25.10 -8.08
N ASN A 145 -5.93 -25.42 -9.21
CA ASN A 145 -4.84 -24.61 -9.75
C ASN A 145 -5.31 -23.19 -10.09
N SER A 146 -6.49 -23.06 -10.68
CA SER A 146 -7.11 -21.79 -11.02
C SER A 146 -7.50 -20.95 -9.82
N PHE A 147 -8.09 -21.56 -8.78
CA PHE A 147 -8.40 -20.85 -7.54
C PHE A 147 -7.15 -20.36 -6.82
N ARG A 148 -6.05 -21.11 -6.90
CA ARG A 148 -4.76 -20.70 -6.32
C ARG A 148 -4.19 -19.43 -6.97
N ASN A 149 -4.47 -19.21 -8.25
CA ASN A 149 -4.07 -18.01 -8.97
C ASN A 149 -4.94 -16.79 -8.61
N GLN A 150 -6.01 -16.97 -7.82
CA GLN A 150 -6.90 -15.93 -7.28
C GLN A 150 -7.64 -15.07 -8.33
N TYR A 151 -7.45 -15.30 -9.63
CA TYR A 151 -8.15 -14.61 -10.72
C TYR A 151 -9.52 -15.20 -11.04
N ILE A 152 -9.88 -16.34 -10.43
CA ILE A 152 -11.15 -17.05 -10.65
C ILE A 152 -11.90 -17.23 -9.32
N ASN A 153 -13.20 -16.96 -9.38
CA ASN A 153 -14.18 -17.12 -8.29
C ASN A 153 -15.26 -18.11 -8.71
N GLU A 154 -16.08 -18.55 -7.75
CA GLU A 154 -17.23 -19.43 -7.98
C GLU A 154 -18.20 -18.84 -9.01
N ARG A 155 -18.35 -17.52 -9.04
CA ARG A 155 -19.25 -16.83 -9.98
C ARG A 155 -18.77 -16.89 -11.42
N HIS A 156 -17.46 -16.97 -11.62
CA HIS A 156 -16.86 -17.20 -12.94
C HIS A 156 -17.12 -18.62 -13.41
N LEU A 157 -16.99 -19.62 -12.53
CA LEU A 157 -17.28 -21.02 -12.84
C LEU A 157 -18.77 -21.29 -13.10
N LEU A 158 -19.65 -20.60 -12.39
CA LEU A 158 -21.10 -20.72 -12.54
C LEU A 158 -21.68 -19.86 -13.69
N ASN A 159 -20.83 -19.13 -14.42
CA ASN A 159 -21.25 -18.16 -15.44
C ASN A 159 -22.31 -17.15 -14.93
N THR A 160 -22.19 -16.75 -13.66
CA THR A 160 -23.09 -15.80 -12.97
C THR A 160 -22.43 -14.44 -12.75
N THR A 161 -21.29 -14.20 -13.41
CA THR A 161 -20.49 -12.99 -13.21
C THR A 161 -21.21 -11.76 -13.75
N LYS A 162 -21.25 -10.68 -12.96
CA LYS A 162 -21.78 -9.37 -13.38
C LYS A 162 -20.67 -8.41 -13.85
N GLY A 163 -19.79 -8.88 -14.74
CA GLY A 163 -18.84 -8.06 -15.50
C GLY A 163 -17.63 -7.46 -14.75
N ASP A 164 -17.69 -7.26 -13.43
CA ASP A 164 -16.75 -6.36 -12.73
C ASP A 164 -16.01 -6.97 -11.52
N GLU A 165 -15.90 -8.29 -11.43
CA GLU A 165 -15.07 -8.93 -10.40
C GLU A 165 -13.61 -9.00 -10.89
N TYR A 166 -12.83 -7.97 -10.54
CA TYR A 166 -11.40 -7.88 -10.80
C TYR A 166 -10.62 -7.81 -9.49
N VAL A 167 -9.50 -8.52 -9.42
CA VAL A 167 -8.52 -8.39 -8.35
C VAL A 167 -7.76 -7.07 -8.52
N TRP A 168 -7.36 -6.75 -9.74
CA TRP A 168 -6.56 -5.54 -10.04
C TRP A 168 -7.43 -4.32 -10.33
N THR A 169 -8.22 -3.90 -9.35
CA THR A 169 -8.87 -2.58 -9.36
C THR A 169 -7.91 -1.47 -8.95
N TYR A 170 -8.17 -0.23 -9.35
CA TYR A 170 -7.31 0.91 -9.00
C TYR A 170 -7.08 1.08 -7.48
N PRO A 171 -8.11 0.96 -6.61
CA PRO A 171 -7.91 0.97 -5.16
C PRO A 171 -7.02 -0.20 -4.67
N ASN A 172 -7.18 -1.39 -5.23
CA ASN A 172 -6.35 -2.55 -4.87
C ASN A 172 -4.89 -2.36 -5.32
N SER A 173 -4.66 -1.74 -6.47
CA SER A 173 -3.30 -1.39 -6.92
C SER A 173 -2.63 -0.35 -6.03
N ILE A 174 -3.38 0.61 -5.47
CA ILE A 174 -2.86 1.55 -4.45
C ILE A 174 -2.49 0.81 -3.18
N PHE A 175 -3.37 -0.07 -2.70
CA PHE A 175 -3.11 -0.89 -1.51
C PHE A 175 -1.85 -1.74 -1.70
N PHE A 176 -1.74 -2.43 -2.83
CA PHE A 176 -0.57 -3.23 -3.19
C PHE A 176 0.72 -2.39 -3.28
N ALA A 177 0.69 -1.24 -3.94
CA ALA A 177 1.84 -0.35 -4.00
C ALA A 177 2.27 0.12 -2.59
N THR A 178 1.31 0.35 -1.69
CA THR A 178 1.57 0.71 -0.29
C THR A 178 2.28 -0.41 0.46
N THR A 179 1.80 -1.66 0.34
CA THR A 179 2.40 -2.81 1.05
C THR A 179 3.81 -3.14 0.55
N VAL A 180 4.08 -2.92 -0.74
CA VAL A 180 5.44 -3.07 -1.33
C VAL A 180 6.41 -2.03 -0.75
N ILE A 181 6.00 -0.75 -0.72
CA ILE A 181 6.86 0.33 -0.20
C ILE A 181 7.09 0.21 1.31
N THR A 182 6.06 -0.20 2.05
CA THR A 182 6.15 -0.42 3.50
C THR A 182 6.82 -1.74 3.87
N THR A 183 7.22 -2.55 2.88
CA THR A 183 7.85 -3.86 3.07
C THR A 183 7.00 -4.84 3.91
N ILE A 184 5.68 -4.65 3.88
CA ILE A 184 4.72 -5.58 4.49
C ILE A 184 4.52 -6.78 3.58
N GLY A 185 4.47 -6.48 2.27
CA GLY A 185 4.13 -7.41 1.18
C GLY A 185 4.85 -8.74 1.27
#